data_AF-A0A171DI29-F1
#
_entry.id   AF-A0A171DI29-F1
#
_cell.length_a   1.000
_cell.length_b   1.000
_cell.length_c   1.000
_cell.angle_alpha   90.00
_cell.angle_beta   90.00
_cell.angle_gamma   90.00
#
_symmetry.space_group_name_H-M   'P 1'
#
loop_
_entity.id
_entity.type
_entity.pdbx_description
1 polymer ?
#
loop_
_entity_poly.entity_id
_entity_poly.type
_entity_poly.pdbx_seq_one_letter_code
_entity_poly.pdbx_strand_id
1 'polypeptide(L)'
;PYWVGLFLGGAYQEIMGNLHNLFGRTNAVHIRLAPQGGYRVEQVARGDTTSDVLTALDHDPQSLMERLRRDSEAAIAAGNLTIPDAHRLMTHVEESLRQSTYLESGVRSP
;
A
#
# COMPACT_ATOMS: atom_id res chain seq x y z
N PRO A 1 -2.02 -21.27 1.54
CA PRO A 1 -0.88 -20.41 1.17
C PRO A 1 0.31 -21.23 0.67
N TYR A 2 0.98 -20.75 -0.38
CA TYR A 2 2.19 -21.35 -0.95
C TYR A 2 3.28 -20.28 -1.01
N TRP A 3 4.38 -20.48 -0.27
CA TRP A 3 5.44 -19.49 -0.13
C TRP A 3 6.61 -19.83 -1.05
N VAL A 4 7.12 -18.82 -1.76
CA VAL A 4 8.30 -18.94 -2.63
C VAL A 4 9.43 -18.11 -2.03
N GLY A 5 10.60 -18.72 -1.90
CA GLY A 5 11.82 -18.06 -1.46
C GLY A 5 12.74 -17.77 -2.64
N LEU A 6 13.18 -16.53 -2.78
CA LEU A 6 14.24 -16.14 -3.71
C LEU A 6 15.48 -15.79 -2.89
N PHE A 7 16.61 -16.41 -3.22
CA PHE A 7 17.86 -16.28 -2.50
C PHE A 7 18.91 -15.55 -3.34
N LEU A 8 19.98 -15.09 -2.71
CA LEU A 8 21.07 -14.34 -3.34
C LEU A 8 20.64 -12.97 -3.93
N GLY A 9 19.55 -12.39 -3.42
CA GLY A 9 19.06 -11.05 -3.80
C GLY A 9 19.62 -9.90 -2.96
N GLY A 10 20.58 -10.15 -2.06
CA GLY A 10 21.08 -9.15 -1.09
C GLY A 10 22.06 -8.11 -1.64
N ALA A 11 22.46 -8.21 -2.91
CA ALA A 11 23.35 -7.25 -3.55
C ALA A 11 22.61 -6.54 -4.69
N TYR A 12 22.75 -5.22 -4.76
CA TYR A 12 22.22 -4.31 -5.82
C TYR A 12 20.69 -4.20 -5.96
N GLN A 13 19.95 -5.26 -5.66
CA GLN A 13 18.55 -5.42 -6.10
C GLN A 13 17.60 -4.47 -5.36
N GLU A 14 17.92 -4.11 -4.13
CA GLU A 14 17.14 -3.16 -3.33
C GLU A 14 17.25 -1.73 -3.84
N ILE A 15 18.42 -1.34 -4.38
CA ILE A 15 18.70 0.04 -4.81
C ILE A 15 18.38 0.24 -6.30
N MET A 16 18.53 -0.81 -7.11
CA MET A 16 18.24 -0.75 -8.55
C MET A 16 16.76 -1.00 -8.88
N GLY A 17 15.95 -1.35 -7.89
CA GLY A 17 14.50 -1.46 -8.05
C GLY A 17 13.91 -0.12 -8.46
N ASN A 18 13.01 -0.14 -9.43
CA ASN A 18 12.21 1.01 -9.81
C ASN A 18 10.73 0.73 -9.46
N LEU A 19 9.91 1.77 -9.56
CA LEU A 19 8.47 1.71 -9.31
C LEU A 19 7.73 1.20 -10.56
N HIS A 20 8.15 0.06 -11.13
CA HIS A 20 7.45 -0.55 -12.25
C HIS A 20 6.00 -0.87 -11.81
N ASN A 21 5.02 -0.21 -12.46
CA ASN A 21 3.60 -0.24 -12.08
C ASN A 21 3.32 0.23 -10.64
N LEU A 22 4.12 1.16 -10.12
CA LEU A 22 3.91 1.75 -8.79
C LEU A 22 4.00 0.74 -7.65
N PHE A 23 4.57 -0.45 -7.89
CA PHE A 23 4.95 -1.35 -6.81
C PHE A 23 6.13 -0.74 -6.06
N GLY A 24 5.86 -0.29 -4.84
CA GLY A 24 6.86 0.27 -3.95
C GLY A 24 7.70 -0.80 -3.28
N ARG A 25 8.48 -0.39 -2.29
CA ARG A 25 9.32 -1.30 -1.50
C ARG A 25 8.48 -2.34 -0.78
N THR A 26 9.04 -3.54 -0.67
CA THR A 26 8.46 -4.61 0.14
C THR A 26 8.73 -4.38 1.63
N ASN A 27 7.98 -5.08 2.49
CA ASN A 27 8.35 -5.18 3.89
C ASN A 27 9.72 -5.88 4.03
N ALA A 28 10.62 -5.30 4.82
CA ALA A 28 11.92 -5.90 5.12
C ALA A 28 12.05 -6.13 6.64
N VAL A 29 12.63 -7.27 7.00
CA VAL A 29 12.82 -7.68 8.39
C VAL A 29 14.26 -8.11 8.60
N HIS A 30 14.93 -7.53 9.60
CA HIS A 30 16.25 -7.97 10.01
C HIS A 30 16.12 -8.99 11.14
N ILE A 31 16.59 -10.22 10.89
CA ILE A 31 16.54 -11.34 11.81
C ILE A 31 17.95 -11.65 12.33
N ARG A 32 18.10 -11.75 13.65
CA ARG A 32 19.32 -12.23 14.31
C ARG A 32 19.10 -13.59 14.95
N LEU A 33 20.04 -14.50 14.76
CA LEU A 33 20.05 -15.81 15.41
C LEU A 33 20.52 -15.68 16.87
N ALA A 34 19.84 -16.35 17.79
CA ALA A 34 20.20 -16.34 19.19
C ALA A 34 21.27 -17.42 19.51
N PRO A 35 22.19 -17.17 20.46
CA PRO A 35 23.28 -18.11 20.76
C PRO A 35 22.82 -19.51 21.22
N GLN A 36 21.60 -19.62 21.76
CA GLN A 36 21.05 -20.84 22.36
C GLN A 36 20.02 -21.51 21.43
N GLY A 37 19.97 -21.12 20.16
CA GLY A 37 18.92 -21.51 19.21
C GLY A 37 17.76 -20.52 19.18
N GLY A 38 17.00 -20.55 18.09
CA GLY A 38 15.93 -19.58 17.82
C GLY A 38 16.42 -18.30 17.15
N TYR A 39 15.50 -17.35 16.96
CA TYR A 39 15.75 -16.08 16.28
C TYR A 39 15.03 -14.92 16.96
N ARG A 40 15.52 -13.71 16.72
CA ARG A 40 14.89 -12.45 17.12
C ARG A 40 14.74 -11.54 15.90
N VAL A 41 13.58 -10.90 15.80
CA VAL A 41 13.38 -9.78 14.87
C VAL A 41 13.97 -8.51 15.50
N GLU A 42 15.02 -7.96 14.90
CA GLU A 42 15.67 -6.74 15.39
C GLU A 42 15.03 -5.48 14.84
N GLN A 43 14.65 -5.51 13.57
CA GLN A 43 14.10 -4.36 12.88
C GLN A 43 13.04 -4.80 11.88
N VAL A 44 11.98 -4.00 11.77
CA VAL A 44 10.96 -4.12 10.73
C VAL A 44 10.91 -2.78 10.00
N ALA A 45 11.19 -2.81 8.70
CA ALA A 45 10.90 -1.72 7.78
C ALA A 45 9.62 -2.08 7.03
N ARG A 46 8.59 -1.24 7.17
CA ARG A 46 7.36 -1.41 6.41
C ARG A 46 7.61 -1.05 4.94
N GLY A 47 6.98 -1.82 4.06
CA GLY A 47 6.92 -1.50 2.64
C GLY A 47 6.09 -0.24 2.40
N ASP A 48 6.18 0.28 1.19
CA ASP A 48 5.50 1.51 0.81
C ASP A 48 3.99 1.28 0.68
N THR A 49 3.23 2.28 1.12
CA THR A 49 1.79 2.38 0.83
C THR A 49 1.56 3.03 -0.53
N THR A 50 0.34 2.93 -1.05
CA THR A 50 -0.06 3.68 -2.25
C THR A 50 0.21 5.19 -2.09
N SER A 51 -0.01 5.74 -0.89
CA SER A 51 0.27 7.16 -0.58
C SER A 51 1.77 7.49 -0.63
N ASP A 52 2.63 6.61 -0.14
CA ASP A 52 4.08 6.81 -0.16
C ASP A 52 4.60 6.85 -1.61
N VAL A 53 4.11 5.94 -2.46
CA VAL A 53 4.48 5.90 -3.88
C VAL A 53 3.97 7.12 -4.64
N LEU A 54 2.74 7.57 -4.38
CA LEU A 54 2.22 8.81 -4.97
C LEU A 54 3.07 10.02 -4.56
N THR A 55 3.43 10.10 -3.28
CA THR A 55 4.28 11.17 -2.74
C THR A 55 5.67 11.16 -3.38
N ALA A 56 6.25 9.98 -3.59
CA ALA A 56 7.54 9.82 -4.26
C ALA A 56 7.53 10.25 -5.74
N LEU A 57 6.34 10.38 -6.34
CA LEU A 57 6.12 10.85 -7.71
C LEU A 57 5.60 12.29 -7.76
N ASP A 58 5.82 13.07 -6.69
CA ASP A 58 5.39 14.47 -6.56
C ASP A 58 3.86 14.67 -6.67
N HIS A 59 3.08 13.66 -6.27
CA HIS A 59 1.65 13.78 -6.09
C HIS A 59 1.30 13.92 -4.61
N ASP A 60 0.28 14.73 -4.31
CA ASP A 60 -0.27 14.84 -2.96
C ASP A 60 -1.55 14.00 -2.81
N PRO A 61 -1.52 12.91 -2.00
CA PRO A 61 -2.70 12.10 -1.72
C PRO A 61 -3.86 12.89 -1.08
N GLN A 62 -3.58 13.91 -0.27
CA GLN A 62 -4.62 14.73 0.36
C GLN A 62 -5.35 15.57 -0.69
N SER A 63 -4.62 16.16 -1.62
CA SER A 63 -5.21 16.85 -2.78
C SER A 63 -6.07 15.92 -3.64
N LEU A 64 -5.71 14.64 -3.77
CA LEU A 64 -6.54 13.65 -4.48
C LEU A 64 -7.87 13.40 -3.74
N MET A 65 -7.83 13.23 -2.42
CA MET A 65 -9.02 13.05 -1.60
C MET A 65 -9.94 14.27 -1.63
N GLU A 66 -9.37 15.48 -1.58
CA GLU A 66 -10.14 16.71 -1.64
C GLU A 66 -10.82 16.90 -3.01
N ARG A 67 -10.15 16.54 -4.11
CA ARG A 67 -10.78 16.53 -5.45
C ARG A 67 -11.94 15.54 -5.50
N LEU A 68 -11.74 14.31 -5.02
CA LEU A 68 -12.78 13.30 -4.97
C LEU A 68 -14.00 13.75 -4.14
N ARG A 69 -13.78 14.43 -3.01
CA ARG A 69 -14.85 15.01 -2.18
C ARG A 69 -15.68 16.02 -2.98
N ARG A 70 -15.03 16.99 -3.64
CA ARG A 70 -15.71 18.02 -4.44
C ARG A 70 -16.50 17.44 -5.62
N ASP A 71 -15.91 16.47 -6.32
CA ASP A 71 -16.58 15.79 -7.44
C ASP A 71 -17.79 14.99 -6.95
N SER A 72 -17.69 14.36 -5.78
CA SER A 72 -18.80 13.64 -5.16
C SER A 72 -19.94 14.59 -4.74
N GLU A 73 -19.62 15.76 -4.18
CA GLU A 73 -20.61 16.79 -3.82
C GLU A 73 -21.36 17.32 -5.06
N ALA A 74 -20.63 17.57 -6.15
CA ALA A 74 -21.23 17.97 -7.41
C ALA A 74 -22.15 16.89 -7.99
N ALA A 75 -21.74 15.62 -7.92
CA ALA A 75 -22.54 14.49 -8.38
C ALA A 75 -23.82 14.28 -7.54
N ILE A 76 -23.74 14.49 -6.22
CA ILE A 76 -24.90 14.47 -5.32
C ILE A 76 -25.87 15.59 -5.68
N ALA A 77 -25.38 16.82 -5.87
CA ALA A 77 -26.21 17.96 -6.26
C ALA A 77 -26.92 17.75 -7.61
N ALA A 78 -26.27 17.03 -8.54
CA ALA A 78 -26.83 16.66 -9.84
C ALA A 78 -27.79 15.45 -9.79
N GLY A 79 -27.93 14.77 -8.65
CA GLY A 79 -28.75 13.57 -8.51
C GLY A 79 -28.14 12.29 -9.11
N ASN A 80 -26.86 12.31 -9.49
CA ASN A 80 -26.16 11.19 -10.11
C ASN A 80 -25.49 10.25 -9.08
N LEU A 81 -25.41 10.66 -7.82
CA LEU A 81 -24.77 9.91 -6.74
C LEU A 81 -25.54 10.09 -5.44
N THR A 82 -25.73 9.02 -4.68
CA THR A 82 -26.36 9.09 -3.35
C THR A 82 -25.32 9.41 -2.28
N ILE A 83 -25.73 10.04 -1.17
CA ILE A 83 -24.83 10.31 -0.03
C ILE A 83 -24.19 9.02 0.52
N PRO A 84 -24.93 7.90 0.72
CA PRO A 84 -24.32 6.65 1.15
C PRO A 84 -23.28 6.10 0.15
N ASP A 85 -23.53 6.21 -1.16
CA ASP A 85 -22.58 5.78 -2.18
C ASP A 85 -21.32 6.64 -2.20
N ALA A 86 -21.45 7.96 -2.07
CA ALA A 86 -20.32 8.88 -1.98
C ALA A 86 -19.45 8.57 -0.75
N HIS A 87 -20.06 8.33 0.41
CA HIS A 87 -19.32 7.93 1.60
C HIS A 87 -18.59 6.60 1.40
N ARG A 88 -19.25 5.59 0.84
CA ARG A 88 -18.60 4.30 0.52
C ARG A 88 -17.41 4.47 -0.41
N LEU A 89 -17.56 5.27 -1.47
CA LEU A 89 -16.48 5.56 -2.42
C LEU A 89 -15.29 6.25 -1.73
N MET A 90 -15.56 7.30 -0.95
CA MET A 90 -14.52 8.03 -0.23
C MET A 90 -13.76 7.12 0.75
N THR A 91 -14.48 6.36 1.58
CA THR A 91 -13.86 5.41 2.52
C THR A 91 -12.99 4.40 1.78
N HIS A 92 -13.50 3.85 0.67
CA HIS A 92 -12.74 2.87 -0.11
C HIS A 92 -11.43 3.44 -0.65
N VAL A 93 -11.46 4.63 -1.27
CA VAL A 93 -10.25 5.27 -1.80
C VAL A 93 -9.28 5.63 -0.69
N GLU A 94 -9.78 6.13 0.45
CA GLU A 94 -8.96 6.47 1.61
C GLU A 94 -8.25 5.24 2.21
N GLU A 95 -8.96 4.11 2.27
CA GLU A 95 -8.38 2.82 2.69
C GLU A 95 -7.33 2.34 1.69
N SER A 96 -7.61 2.37 0.40
CA SER A 96 -6.65 1.97 -0.65
C SER A 96 -5.37 2.81 -0.65
N LEU A 97 -5.48 4.10 -0.32
CA LEU A 97 -4.32 4.98 -0.16
C LEU A 97 -3.39 4.55 0.99
N ARG A 98 -3.94 3.92 2.04
CA ARG A 98 -3.19 3.42 3.20
C ARG A 98 -2.67 1.99 3.03
N GLN A 99 -3.20 1.26 2.05
CA GLN A 99 -2.81 -0.12 1.80
C GLN A 99 -1.45 -0.22 1.12
N SER A 100 -0.84 -1.40 1.27
CA SER A 100 0.36 -1.80 0.51
C SER A 100 0.09 -1.69 -0.99
N THR A 101 1.14 -1.39 -1.74
CA THR A 101 1.07 -1.38 -3.21
C THR A 101 0.88 -2.79 -3.80
N TYR A 102 1.08 -3.84 -3.01
CA TYR A 102 0.95 -5.23 -3.43
C TYR A 102 -0.47 -5.79 -3.25
N LEU A 103 -0.80 -6.78 -4.07
CA LEU A 103 -2.11 -7.41 -4.09
C LEU A 103 -2.38 -8.22 -2.81
N GLU A 104 -3.61 -8.14 -2.32
CA GLU A 104 -4.12 -9.03 -1.29
C GLU A 104 -4.70 -10.29 -1.93
N SER A 105 -4.47 -11.46 -1.34
CA SER A 105 -5.12 -12.68 -1.80
C SER A 105 -6.62 -12.56 -1.56
N GLY A 106 -7.44 -12.64 -2.61
CA GLY A 106 -8.90 -12.49 -2.58
C GLY A 106 -9.68 -13.54 -1.76
N VAL A 107 -9.01 -14.33 -0.92
CA VAL A 107 -9.67 -15.18 0.07
C VAL A 107 -9.95 -14.32 1.30
N ARG A 108 -11.06 -13.58 1.27
CA ARG A 108 -11.76 -13.29 2.52
C ARG A 108 -12.25 -14.65 3.02
N SER A 109 -11.64 -15.15 4.10
CA SER A 109 -12.19 -16.32 4.79
C SER A 109 -13.67 -16.05 5.11
N PRO A 110 -14.55 -17.05 4.97
CA PRO A 110 -15.96 -16.92 5.34
C PRO A 110 -16.14 -16.56 6.82
#